data_AF-A0A7C7SF70-F1
#
_entry.id   AF-A0A7C7SF70-F1
#
_cell.length_a   1.000
_cell.length_b   1.000
_cell.length_c   1.000
_cell.angle_alpha   90.00
_cell.angle_beta   90.00
_cell.angle_gamma   90.00
#
_symmetry.space_group_name_H-M   'P 1'
#
loop_
_entity.id
_entity.type
_entity.pdbx_description
1 polymer ?
#
loop_
_entity_poly.entity_id
_entity_poly.type
_entity_poly.pdbx_seq_one_letter_code
_entity_poly.pdbx_strand_id
1 'polypeptide(L)' 'MAKRIVYSQDARQNILAGVDQLANCVKVTLGPKGRNVILDKKFGSPTIT' A
#
# COMPACT_ATOMS: atom_id res chain seq x y z
N MET A 1 16.09 21.33 -1.27
CA MET A 1 15.83 20.18 -2.18
C MET A 1 14.87 20.66 -3.27
N ALA A 2 15.19 20.45 -4.55
CA ALA A 2 14.34 20.90 -5.65
C ALA A 2 13.14 19.95 -5.86
N LYS A 3 12.03 20.48 -6.39
CA LYS A 3 10.84 19.67 -6.72
C LYS A 3 11.07 18.90 -8.02
N ARG A 4 10.59 17.66 -8.07
CA ARG A 4 10.49 16.87 -9.30
C ARG A 4 9.08 16.99 -9.84
N ILE A 5 8.95 17.39 -11.10
CA ILE A 5 7.66 17.47 -11.79
C ILE A 5 7.65 16.39 -12.87
N VAL A 6 6.64 15.52 -12.83
CA VAL A 6 6.46 14.39 -13.75
C VAL A 6 5.08 14.54 -14.39
N TYR A 7 4.97 14.24 -15.67
CA TYR A 7 3.77 14.55 -16.46
C TYR A 7 3.16 13.29 -17.10
N SER A 8 1.94 13.45 -17.59
CA SER A 8 1.28 12.52 -18.52
C SER A 8 1.30 11.07 -18.04
N GLN A 9 1.79 10.15 -18.89
CA GLN A 9 1.72 8.72 -18.63
C GLN A 9 2.60 8.29 -17.46
N ASP A 10 3.80 8.85 -17.35
CA ASP A 10 4.73 8.52 -16.27
C ASP A 10 4.15 8.91 -14.91
N ALA A 11 3.47 10.06 -14.82
CA ALA A 11 2.79 10.46 -13.60
C ALA A 11 1.65 9.48 -13.25
N ARG A 12 0.84 9.09 -14.22
CA ARG A 12 -0.27 8.14 -14.02
C ARG A 12 0.20 6.75 -13.61
N GLN A 13 1.27 6.24 -14.23
CA GLN A 13 1.83 4.94 -13.88
C GLN A 13 2.37 4.90 -12.45
N ASN A 14 3.07 5.96 -12.02
CA ASN A 14 3.54 6.07 -10.64
C ASN A 14 2.40 6.08 -9.62
N ILE A 15 1.30 6.78 -9.93
CA ILE A 15 0.10 6.79 -9.08
C ILE A 15 -0.55 5.42 -9.06
N LEU A 16 -0.74 4.80 -10.24
CA LEU A 16 -1.37 3.48 -10.37
C LEU A 16 -0.60 2.43 -9.56
N ALA A 17 0.73 2.41 -9.65
CA ALA A 17 1.56 1.48 -8.88
C ALA A 17 1.35 1.61 -7.36
N GLY A 18 1.26 2.85 -6.84
CA GLY A 18 1.00 3.10 -5.43
C GLY A 18 -0.43 2.68 -5.00
N VAL A 19 -1.42 2.94 -5.86
CA VAL A 19 -2.81 2.52 -5.63
C VAL A 19 -2.91 0.99 -5.63
N ASP A 20 -2.27 0.32 -6.59
CA ASP A 20 -2.25 -1.13 -6.68
C ASP A 20 -1.58 -1.75 -5.45
N GLN A 21 -0.48 -1.17 -4.98
CA GLN A 21 0.18 -1.63 -3.75
C GLN A 21 -0.77 -1.56 -2.54
N LEU A 22 -1.48 -0.45 -2.38
CA LEU A 22 -2.44 -0.26 -1.29
C LEU A 22 -3.63 -1.22 -1.43
N ALA A 23 -4.25 -1.25 -2.60
CA ALA A 23 -5.44 -2.06 -2.87
C ALA A 23 -5.15 -3.55 -2.73
N ASN A 24 -4.01 -4.02 -3.23
CA ASN A 24 -3.61 -5.42 -3.09
C ASN A 24 -3.37 -5.82 -1.64
N CYS A 25 -2.85 -4.92 -0.81
CA CYS A 25 -2.67 -5.16 0.62
C CYS A 25 -4.02 -5.22 1.36
N VAL A 26 -4.92 -4.27 1.11
CA VAL A 26 -6.19 -4.18 1.87
C VAL A 26 -7.21 -5.22 1.40
N LYS A 27 -7.30 -5.52 0.10
CA LYS A 27 -8.36 -6.40 -0.43
C LYS A 27 -8.34 -7.82 0.16
N VAL A 28 -7.20 -8.28 0.69
CA VAL A 28 -7.10 -9.63 1.28
C VAL A 28 -7.88 -9.76 2.58
N THR A 29 -8.19 -8.64 3.26
CA THR A 29 -8.91 -8.63 4.54
C THR A 29 -10.44 -8.57 4.36
N LEU A 30 -10.93 -8.47 3.11
CA LEU A 30 -12.34 -8.23 2.84
C LEU A 30 -13.21 -9.49 2.99
N GLY A 31 -14.32 -9.35 3.71
CA GLY A 31 -15.36 -10.36 3.84
C GLY A 31 -15.13 -11.37 4.97
N PRO A 32 -16.08 -12.30 5.19
CA PRO A 32 -16.04 -13.23 6.32
C PRO A 32 -14.90 -14.25 6.26
N LYS A 33 -14.21 -14.36 5.11
CA LYS A 33 -13.01 -15.20 4.91
C LYS A 33 -11.74 -14.37 4.62
N GLY A 34 -11.72 -13.11 5.07
CA GLY A 34 -10.55 -12.25 5.00
C GLY A 34 -9.34 -12.89 5.69
N ARG A 35 -8.14 -12.58 5.21
CA ARG A 35 -6.86 -13.03 5.75
C ARG A 35 -6.20 -11.93 6.57
N ASN A 36 -5.35 -12.33 7.49
CA ASN A 36 -4.57 -11.41 8.29
C ASN A 36 -3.42 -10.76 7.49
N VAL A 37 -3.14 -9.52 7.81
CA VAL A 37 -2.01 -8.69 7.42
C VAL A 37 -1.18 -8.40 8.67
N ILE A 38 0.15 -8.45 8.51
CA ILE A 38 1.09 -8.18 9.60
C ILE A 38 1.65 -6.78 9.41
N LEU A 39 1.45 -5.92 10.41
CA LEU A 39 1.98 -4.57 10.46
C LEU A 39 3.16 -4.53 11.43
N ASP A 40 4.33 -4.20 10.89
CA ASP A 40 5.55 -4.08 11.68
C ASP A 40 5.47 -2.95 12.71
N LYS A 41 6.15 -3.13 13.84
CA LYS A 41 6.27 -2.15 14.91
C LYS A 41 7.74 -1.98 15.26
N LYS A 42 8.15 -0.72 15.47
CA LYS A 42 9.53 -0.38 15.85
C LYS A 42 9.99 -1.09 17.14
N PHE A 43 9.06 -1.42 18.04
CA PHE A 43 9.35 -2.14 19.29
C PHE A 43 8.21 -3.10 19.62
N GLY A 44 8.55 -4.23 20.24
CA GLY A 44 7.58 -5.27 20.64
C GLY A 44 7.11 -6.15 19.48
N SER A 45 6.05 -6.91 19.71
CA SER A 45 5.48 -7.81 18.70
C SER A 45 4.68 -7.05 17.64
N PRO A 46 4.68 -7.51 16.37
CA PRO A 46 3.94 -6.87 15.30
C PRO A 46 2.42 -6.92 15.53
N THR A 47 1.67 -6.01 14.91
CA THR A 47 0.19 -6.07 14.91
C THR A 47 -0.26 -7.05 13.83
N ILE A 48 -1.14 -7.98 14.19
CA ILE A 48 -1.84 -8.87 13.25
C ILE A 48 -3.27 -8.36 13.14
N THR A 49 -3.72 -7.98 11.94
CA THR A 49 -5.07 -7.45 11.68
C THR A 49 -5.65 -7.93 10.36
#